data_AF-A0A9X9ADK5-F1
#
_entry.id   AF-A0A9X9ADK5-F1
#
_cell.length_a   1.000
_cell.length_b   1.000
_cell.length_c   1.000
_cell.angle_alpha   90.00
_cell.angle_beta   90.00
_cell.angle_gamma   90.00
#
_symmetry.space_group_name_H-M   'P 1'
#
loop_
_entity.id
_entity.type
_entity.pdbx_description
1 polymer ?
#
loop_
_entity_poly.entity_id
_entity_poly.type
_entity_poly.pdbx_seq_one_letter_code
_entity_poly.pdbx_strand_id
1 'polypeptide(L)'
;LTPYGVLALMAKTVAGSDINAILKLGNFVLASYVALIVMFIIHLLLIALSGLNPIQYLKKVFPVLTFAFTSRSSAGAMPLNIEAQKEKLGISEGIANFAASFGVSIGQNGCAGIYPAMLAMMVAPTVGIDPLQPQFILTLIAVVAISSFGVAG
;
A
#
# COMPACT_ATOMS: atom_id res chain seq x y z
N LEU A 1 16.56 18.92 -11.70
CA LEU A 1 16.42 19.84 -10.55
C LEU A 1 16.00 19.10 -9.28
N THR A 2 15.00 18.21 -9.34
CA THR A 2 14.52 17.40 -8.21
C THR A 2 15.61 16.70 -7.38
N PRO A 3 16.66 16.07 -7.96
CA PRO A 3 17.69 15.42 -7.16
C PRO A 3 18.48 16.38 -6.25
N TYR A 4 18.77 17.59 -6.73
CA TYR A 4 19.49 18.60 -5.94
C TYR A 4 18.62 19.22 -4.84
N GLY A 5 17.33 19.43 -5.12
CA GLY A 5 16.38 19.90 -4.11
C GLY A 5 16.16 18.89 -2.99
N VAL A 6 16.01 17.60 -3.34
CA VAL A 6 15.91 16.50 -2.35
C VAL A 6 17.18 16.41 -1.53
N LEU A 7 18.37 16.52 -2.15
CA LEU A 7 19.64 16.50 -1.43
C LEU A 7 19.72 17.62 -0.39
N ALA A 8 19.34 18.85 -0.75
CA ALA A 8 19.35 20.00 0.16
C ALA A 8 18.38 19.80 1.35
N LEU A 9 17.17 19.30 1.09
CA LEU A 9 16.18 19.01 2.13
C LEU A 9 16.62 17.87 3.04
N MET A 10 17.19 16.80 2.49
CA MET A 10 17.70 15.67 3.27
C MET A 10 18.89 16.07 4.13
N ALA A 11 19.84 16.83 3.58
CA ALA A 11 20.97 17.36 4.34
C ALA A 11 20.52 18.22 5.52
N LYS A 12 19.56 19.13 5.30
CA LYS A 12 18.97 19.95 6.37
C LYS A 12 18.25 19.10 7.42
N THR A 13 17.48 18.10 6.98
CA THR A 13 16.73 17.22 7.88
C THR A 13 17.68 16.40 8.74
N VAL A 14 18.72 15.81 8.16
CA VAL A 14 19.71 15.00 8.88
C VAL A 14 20.52 15.87 9.85
N ALA A 15 20.94 17.06 9.44
CA ALA A 15 21.72 17.97 10.29
C ALA A 15 20.93 18.48 11.52
N GLY A 16 19.59 18.57 11.42
CA GLY A 16 18.71 18.98 12.53
C GLY A 16 17.99 17.84 13.23
N SER A 17 18.28 16.58 12.90
CA SER A 17 17.59 15.41 13.47
C SER A 17 18.35 14.83 14.66
N ASP A 18 17.67 14.72 15.79
CA ASP A 18 18.17 14.02 16.97
C ASP A 18 17.79 12.53 16.94
N ILE A 19 18.30 11.76 17.91
CA ILE A 19 17.92 10.36 18.16
C ILE A 19 16.39 10.17 18.22
N ASN A 20 15.66 11.15 18.75
CA ASN A 20 14.20 11.13 18.79
C ASN A 20 13.54 11.12 17.39
N ALA A 21 14.15 11.77 16.40
CA ALA A 21 13.64 11.74 15.03
C ALA A 21 13.83 10.36 14.39
N ILE A 22 14.95 9.70 14.67
CA ILE A 22 15.22 8.32 14.22
C ILE A 22 14.20 7.35 14.82
N LEU A 23 13.89 7.49 16.12
CA LEU A 23 12.86 6.67 16.78
C LEU A 23 11.47 6.87 16.16
N LYS A 24 11.10 8.12 15.81
CA LYS A 24 9.84 8.40 15.09
C LYS A 24 9.80 7.72 13.72
N LEU A 25 10.90 7.71 12.98
CA LEU A 25 10.99 7.00 11.70
C LEU A 25 10.85 5.49 11.88
N GLY A 26 11.49 4.92 12.91
CA GLY A 26 11.34 3.50 13.25
C GLY A 26 9.90 3.12 13.58
N ASN A 27 9.21 3.94 14.38
CA ASN A 27 7.79 3.76 14.69
C ASN A 27 6.91 3.85 13.44
N PHE A 28 7.22 4.76 12.52
CA PHE A 28 6.51 4.87 11.24
C PHE A 28 6.67 3.60 10.39
N VAL A 29 7.89 3.06 10.27
CA VAL A 29 8.15 1.82 9.53
C VAL A 29 7.40 0.65 10.18
N LEU A 30 7.44 0.52 11.50
CA LEU A 30 6.72 -0.53 12.22
C LEU A 30 5.21 -0.42 12.01
N ALA A 31 4.64 0.78 12.17
CA ALA A 31 3.22 1.03 11.93
C ALA A 31 2.81 0.69 10.48
N SER A 32 3.68 0.99 9.51
CA SER A 32 3.48 0.65 8.10
C SER A 32 3.36 -0.86 7.89
N TYR A 33 4.28 -1.65 8.46
CA TYR A 33 4.23 -3.11 8.37
C TYR A 33 2.99 -3.69 9.06
N VAL A 34 2.60 -3.15 10.22
CA VAL A 34 1.36 -3.56 10.90
C VAL A 34 0.14 -3.28 10.02
N ALA A 35 0.04 -2.08 9.44
CA ALA A 35 -1.07 -1.74 8.55
C ALA A 35 -1.12 -2.63 7.30
N LEU A 36 0.03 -2.95 6.70
CA LEU A 36 0.11 -3.86 5.56
C LEU A 36 -0.34 -5.28 5.93
N ILE A 37 0.06 -5.79 7.10
CA ILE A 37 -0.38 -7.11 7.60
C ILE A 37 -1.89 -7.12 7.85
N VAL A 38 -2.43 -6.08 8.48
CA VAL A 38 -3.88 -5.96 8.71
C VAL A 38 -4.64 -5.97 7.39
N MET A 39 -4.21 -5.17 6.41
CA MET A 39 -4.83 -5.16 5.09
C MET A 39 -4.70 -6.52 4.38
N PHE A 40 -3.56 -7.20 4.51
CA PHE A 40 -3.40 -8.55 3.97
C PHE A 40 -4.38 -9.55 4.60
N ILE A 41 -4.58 -9.50 5.92
CA ILE A 41 -5.58 -10.32 6.62
C ILE A 41 -7.00 -10.02 6.11
N ILE A 42 -7.34 -8.76 5.89
CA ILE A 42 -8.65 -8.37 5.32
C ILE A 42 -8.85 -9.03 3.95
N HIS A 43 -7.85 -9.05 3.07
CA HIS A 43 -7.95 -9.73 1.77
C HIS A 43 -8.16 -11.24 1.91
N LEU A 44 -7.47 -11.89 2.86
CA LEU A 44 -7.65 -13.32 3.13
C LEU A 44 -9.06 -13.62 3.67
N LEU A 45 -9.63 -12.74 4.49
CA LEU A 45 -11.01 -12.86 4.96
C LEU A 45 -12.00 -12.73 3.80
N LEU A 46 -11.81 -11.78 2.88
CA LEU A 46 -12.65 -11.64 1.69
C LEU A 46 -12.63 -12.91 0.81
N ILE A 47 -11.46 -13.52 0.66
CA ILE A 47 -11.31 -14.80 -0.06
C ILE A 47 -12.05 -15.93 0.67
N ALA A 48 -11.93 -15.99 2.00
CA ALA A 48 -12.64 -16.98 2.82
C ALA A 48 -14.17 -16.82 2.70
N LEU A 49 -14.67 -15.59 2.77
CA LEU A 49 -16.10 -15.26 2.62
C LEU A 49 -16.63 -15.60 1.22
N SER A 50 -15.76 -15.59 0.20
CA SER A 50 -16.10 -16.01 -1.16
C SER A 50 -16.18 -17.55 -1.33
N GLY A 51 -15.97 -18.32 -0.25
CA GLY A 51 -16.00 -19.78 -0.27
C GLY A 51 -14.70 -20.46 -0.70
N LEU A 52 -13.61 -19.69 -0.87
CA LEU A 52 -12.29 -20.22 -1.25
C LEU A 52 -11.41 -20.44 -0.02
N ASN A 53 -10.57 -21.48 -0.05
CA ASN A 53 -9.61 -21.72 1.03
C ASN A 53 -8.43 -20.72 0.93
N PRO A 54 -8.24 -19.80 1.90
CA PRO A 54 -7.20 -18.78 1.84
C PRO A 54 -5.78 -19.36 1.85
N ILE A 55 -5.58 -20.50 2.53
CA ILE A 55 -4.27 -21.16 2.60
C ILE A 55 -3.89 -21.74 1.23
N GLN A 56 -4.86 -22.35 0.53
CA GLN A 56 -4.62 -22.84 -0.83
C GLN A 56 -4.39 -21.70 -1.81
N TYR A 57 -5.13 -20.60 -1.69
CA TYR A 57 -4.89 -19.39 -2.47
C TYR A 57 -3.46 -18.90 -2.28
N LEU A 58 -3.01 -18.73 -1.03
CA LEU A 58 -1.66 -18.26 -0.71
C LEU A 58 -0.57 -19.15 -1.31
N LYS A 59 -0.72 -20.48 -1.22
CA LYS A 59 0.24 -21.42 -1.83
C LYS A 59 0.35 -21.24 -3.34
N LYS A 60 -0.76 -20.91 -4.02
CA LYS A 60 -0.80 -20.73 -5.47
C LYS A 60 -0.22 -19.38 -5.92
N VAL A 61 -0.42 -18.32 -5.14
CA VAL A 61 0.05 -16.96 -5.48
C VAL A 61 1.37 -16.56 -4.83
N PHE A 62 1.97 -17.43 -4.02
CA PHE A 62 3.22 -17.15 -3.30
C PHE A 62 4.34 -16.57 -4.17
N PRO A 63 4.62 -17.09 -5.39
CA PRO A 63 5.64 -16.52 -6.27
C PRO A 63 5.35 -15.08 -6.70
N VAL A 64 4.07 -14.73 -6.89
CA VAL A 64 3.64 -13.36 -7.24
C VAL A 64 3.93 -12.42 -6.07
N LEU A 65 3.57 -12.83 -4.85
CA LEU A 65 3.75 -12.03 -3.64
C LEU A 65 5.23 -11.77 -3.34
N THR A 66 6.09 -12.78 -3.47
CA THR A 66 7.53 -12.62 -3.23
C THR A 66 8.20 -11.77 -4.32
N PHE A 67 7.82 -11.95 -5.57
CA PHE A 67 8.30 -11.10 -6.65
C PHE A 67 7.86 -9.64 -6.47
N ALA A 68 6.58 -9.38 -6.17
CA ALA A 68 6.07 -8.04 -5.93
C ALA A 68 6.78 -7.35 -4.76
N PHE A 69 7.01 -8.08 -3.67
CA PHE A 69 7.74 -7.56 -2.50
C PHE A 69 9.19 -7.17 -2.81
N THR A 70 9.90 -8.01 -3.57
CA THR A 70 11.32 -7.81 -3.87
C THR A 70 11.56 -6.80 -4.99
N SER A 71 10.79 -6.88 -6.06
CA SER A 71 10.87 -5.96 -7.21
C SER A 71 10.35 -4.56 -6.87
N ARG A 72 9.47 -4.45 -5.87
CA ARG A 72 8.79 -3.19 -5.49
C ARG A 72 8.02 -2.55 -6.66
N SER A 73 7.45 -3.38 -7.54
CA SER A 73 6.67 -2.92 -8.70
C SER A 73 5.43 -3.77 -8.93
N SER A 74 4.25 -3.14 -8.91
CA SER A 74 2.98 -3.81 -9.21
C SER A 74 2.84 -4.07 -10.71
N ALA A 75 3.20 -3.07 -11.54
CA ALA A 75 3.27 -3.24 -12.98
C ALA A 75 4.26 -4.34 -13.40
N GLY A 76 5.41 -4.43 -12.75
CA GLY A 76 6.40 -5.49 -13.00
C GLY A 76 5.89 -6.89 -12.64
N ALA A 77 5.04 -7.01 -11.63
CA ALA A 77 4.45 -8.28 -11.19
C ALA A 77 3.23 -8.71 -12.03
N MET A 78 2.70 -7.84 -12.89
CA MET A 78 1.47 -8.06 -13.64
C MET A 78 1.50 -9.34 -14.50
N PRO A 79 2.55 -9.64 -15.30
CA PRO A 79 2.57 -10.86 -16.10
C PRO A 79 2.51 -12.12 -15.26
N LEU A 80 3.26 -12.16 -14.16
CA LEU A 80 3.29 -13.28 -13.22
C LEU A 80 1.93 -13.45 -12.50
N ASN A 81 1.24 -12.34 -12.22
CA ASN A 81 -0.09 -12.37 -11.64
C ASN A 81 -1.14 -12.93 -12.63
N ILE A 82 -1.07 -12.56 -13.91
CA ILE A 82 -1.97 -13.09 -14.95
C ILE A 82 -1.75 -14.61 -15.12
N GLU A 83 -0.49 -15.05 -15.15
CA GLU A 83 -0.14 -16.47 -15.22
C GLU A 83 -0.67 -17.24 -14.00
N ALA A 84 -0.47 -16.72 -12.78
CA ALA A 84 -0.98 -17.36 -11.57
C ALA A 84 -2.52 -17.48 -11.57
N GLN A 85 -3.22 -16.44 -12.04
CA GLN A 85 -4.68 -16.45 -12.18
C GLN A 85 -5.16 -17.50 -13.19
N LYS A 86 -4.51 -17.58 -14.35
CA LYS A 86 -4.87 -18.53 -15.41
C LYS A 86 -4.53 -19.97 -15.03
N GLU A 87 -3.25 -20.23 -14.73
CA GLU A 87 -2.70 -21.59 -14.63
C GLU A 87 -2.89 -22.22 -13.24
N LYS A 88 -2.97 -21.41 -12.17
CA LYS A 88 -3.10 -21.92 -10.79
C LYS A 88 -4.51 -21.77 -10.23
N LEU A 89 -5.20 -20.67 -10.59
CA LEU A 89 -6.55 -20.38 -10.10
C LEU A 89 -7.66 -20.76 -11.09
N GLY A 90 -7.32 -21.11 -12.34
CA GLY A 90 -8.29 -21.58 -13.34
C GLY A 90 -9.20 -20.47 -13.89
N ILE A 91 -8.76 -19.22 -13.81
CA ILE A 91 -9.51 -18.04 -14.29
C ILE A 91 -9.30 -17.91 -15.81
N SER A 92 -10.35 -17.54 -16.54
CA SER A 92 -10.24 -17.31 -17.98
C SER A 92 -9.30 -16.14 -18.29
N GLU A 93 -8.58 -16.23 -19.41
CA GLU A 93 -7.55 -15.26 -19.77
C GLU A 93 -8.07 -13.82 -19.89
N GLY A 94 -9.28 -13.64 -20.43
CA GLY A 94 -9.89 -12.31 -20.52
C GLY A 94 -10.14 -11.68 -19.15
N ILE A 95 -10.64 -12.46 -18.18
CA ILE A 95 -10.89 -11.97 -16.81
C ILE A 95 -9.56 -11.70 -16.10
N ALA A 96 -8.58 -12.59 -16.23
CA ALA A 96 -7.28 -12.44 -15.59
C ALA A 96 -6.53 -11.18 -16.10
N ASN A 97 -6.50 -10.95 -17.41
CA ASN A 97 -5.89 -9.76 -18.00
C ASN A 97 -6.60 -8.47 -17.58
N PHE A 98 -7.94 -8.47 -17.63
CA PHE A 98 -8.73 -7.30 -17.26
C PHE A 98 -8.55 -6.95 -15.78
N ALA A 99 -8.71 -7.94 -14.89
CA ALA A 99 -8.57 -7.74 -13.45
C ALA A 99 -7.14 -7.31 -13.06
N ALA A 100 -6.10 -7.92 -13.66
CA ALA A 100 -4.71 -7.56 -13.38
C ALA A 100 -4.37 -6.14 -13.86
N SER A 101 -4.80 -5.76 -15.07
CA SER A 101 -4.53 -4.43 -15.62
C SER A 101 -5.23 -3.34 -14.82
N PHE A 102 -6.51 -3.57 -14.48
CA PHE A 102 -7.30 -2.62 -13.69
C PHE A 102 -6.74 -2.50 -12.27
N GLY A 103 -6.39 -3.63 -11.64
CA GLY A 103 -5.86 -3.67 -10.28
C GLY A 103 -4.50 -2.98 -10.08
N VAL A 104 -3.71 -2.79 -11.14
CA VAL A 104 -2.44 -2.02 -11.07
C VAL A 104 -2.69 -0.50 -11.08
N SER A 105 -3.86 -0.04 -11.53
CA SER A 105 -4.13 1.41 -11.68
C SER A 105 -5.22 1.95 -10.75
N ILE A 106 -6.07 1.08 -10.19
CA ILE A 106 -7.22 1.46 -9.36
C ILE A 106 -7.28 0.56 -8.13
N GLY A 107 -7.60 1.15 -6.98
CA GLY A 107 -7.75 0.41 -5.72
C GLY A 107 -6.43 0.13 -5.00
N GLN A 108 -5.46 1.05 -5.12
CA GLN A 108 -4.15 0.90 -4.53
C GLN A 108 -4.17 1.08 -2.99
N ASN A 109 -4.41 -0.01 -2.28
CA ASN A 109 -4.47 -0.03 -0.81
C ASN A 109 -3.21 0.53 -0.14
N GLY A 110 -2.03 0.22 -0.68
CA GLY A 110 -0.75 0.66 -0.12
C GLY A 110 -0.46 2.14 -0.33
N CYS A 111 -0.25 2.53 -1.60
CA CYS A 111 0.24 3.87 -1.93
C CYS A 111 -0.82 4.97 -1.91
N ALA A 112 -2.10 4.63 -2.12
CA ALA A 112 -3.19 5.61 -2.01
C ALA A 112 -3.93 5.55 -0.67
N GLY A 113 -4.04 4.35 -0.08
CA GLY A 113 -4.71 4.13 1.20
C GLY A 113 -3.83 4.39 2.42
N ILE A 114 -3.02 3.39 2.74
CA ILE A 114 -2.25 3.31 3.99
C ILE A 114 -1.24 4.46 4.09
N TYR A 115 -0.43 4.68 3.06
CA TYR A 115 0.69 5.62 3.14
C TYR A 115 0.24 7.09 3.35
N PRO A 116 -0.69 7.64 2.55
CA PRO A 116 -1.18 9.01 2.76
C PRO A 116 -1.94 9.17 4.08
N ALA A 117 -2.72 8.17 4.49
CA ALA A 117 -3.45 8.20 5.75
C ALA A 117 -2.50 8.25 6.96
N MET A 118 -1.46 7.42 6.98
CA MET A 118 -0.46 7.44 8.06
C MET A 118 0.29 8.78 8.12
N LEU A 119 0.69 9.32 6.96
CA LEU A 119 1.36 10.62 6.91
C LEU A 119 0.47 11.74 7.43
N ALA A 120 -0.80 11.78 7.01
CA ALA A 120 -1.76 12.79 7.48
C ALA A 120 -1.95 12.71 9.00
N MET A 121 -2.13 11.51 9.55
CA MET A 121 -2.29 11.29 11.00
C MET A 121 -1.03 11.66 11.80
N MET A 122 0.17 11.48 11.22
CA MET A 122 1.42 11.82 11.88
C MET A 122 1.74 13.33 11.84
N VAL A 123 1.36 14.01 10.77
CA VAL A 123 1.64 15.45 10.57
C VAL A 123 0.59 16.33 11.24
N ALA A 124 -0.69 15.93 11.28
CA ALA A 124 -1.77 16.74 11.84
C ALA A 124 -1.47 17.34 13.24
N PRO A 125 -0.96 16.58 14.23
CA PRO A 125 -0.61 17.15 15.54
C PRO A 125 0.46 18.23 15.48
N THR A 126 1.38 18.18 14.51
CA THR A 126 2.49 19.14 14.39
C THR A 126 2.03 20.52 13.92
N VAL A 127 0.84 20.60 13.32
CA VAL A 127 0.21 21.85 12.87
C VAL A 127 -0.98 22.24 13.75
N GLY A 128 -1.12 21.61 14.92
CA GLY A 128 -2.19 21.92 15.88
C GLY A 128 -3.57 21.35 15.53
N ILE A 129 -3.64 20.39 14.59
CA ILE A 129 -4.88 19.69 14.24
C ILE A 129 -4.95 18.41 15.08
N ASP A 130 -6.08 18.18 15.75
CA ASP A 130 -6.33 16.92 16.44
C ASP A 130 -6.78 15.85 15.42
N PRO A 131 -5.96 14.81 15.18
CA PRO A 131 -6.24 13.79 14.18
C PRO A 131 -7.40 12.86 14.58
N LEU A 132 -7.83 12.87 15.84
CA LEU A 132 -8.95 12.05 16.32
C LEU A 132 -10.31 12.75 16.14
N GLN A 133 -10.31 14.01 15.70
CA GLN A 133 -11.54 14.70 15.39
C GLN A 133 -12.31 13.97 14.28
N PRO A 134 -13.61 13.67 14.47
CA PRO A 134 -14.41 12.97 13.47
C PRO A 134 -14.39 13.65 12.10
N GLN A 135 -14.39 14.99 12.08
CA GLN A 135 -14.32 15.76 10.84
C GLN A 135 -13.02 15.50 10.08
N PHE A 136 -11.87 15.47 10.77
CA PHE A 136 -10.58 15.19 10.14
C PHE A 136 -10.56 13.77 9.56
N ILE A 137 -11.02 12.77 10.32
CA ILE A 137 -11.07 11.38 9.87
C ILE A 137 -11.98 11.22 8.64
N LEU A 138 -13.18 11.82 8.66
CA LEU A 138 -14.11 11.79 7.54
C LEU A 138 -13.53 12.42 6.28
N THR A 139 -12.90 13.59 6.41
CA THR A 139 -12.22 14.25 5.28
C THR A 139 -11.05 13.40 4.79
N LEU A 140 -10.26 12.81 5.68
CA LEU A 140 -9.13 11.97 5.32
C LEU A 140 -9.59 10.74 4.54
N ILE A 141 -10.64 10.04 4.99
CA ILE A 141 -11.23 8.91 4.29
C ILE A 141 -11.70 9.32 2.89
N ALA A 142 -12.41 10.45 2.77
CA ALA A 142 -12.91 10.94 1.49
C ALA A 142 -11.76 11.26 0.51
N VAL A 143 -10.73 11.97 0.98
CA VAL A 143 -9.57 12.33 0.16
C VAL A 143 -8.81 11.09 -0.29
N VAL A 144 -8.53 10.16 0.63
CA VAL A 144 -7.84 8.90 0.35
C VAL A 144 -8.62 8.06 -0.65
N ALA A 145 -9.93 7.91 -0.46
CA ALA A 145 -10.79 7.15 -1.35
C ALA A 145 -10.81 7.74 -2.78
N ILE A 146 -10.93 9.06 -2.89
CA ILE A 146 -10.92 9.74 -4.20
C ILE A 146 -9.53 9.67 -4.84
N SER A 147 -8.46 9.89 -4.08
CA SER A 147 -7.09 9.84 -4.60
C SER A 147 -6.66 8.44 -5.05
N SER A 148 -7.31 7.38 -4.57
CA SER A 148 -7.04 5.99 -4.97
C SER A 148 -7.35 5.72 -6.44
N PHE A 149 -8.18 6.56 -7.07
CA PHE A 149 -8.38 6.53 -8.51
C PHE A 149 -7.21 7.22 -9.23
N GLY A 150 -6.42 6.45 -10.00
CA GLY A 150 -5.37 7.00 -10.86
C GLY A 150 -3.97 7.05 -10.24
N VAL A 151 -3.78 6.50 -9.04
CA VAL A 151 -2.44 6.22 -8.51
C VAL A 151 -1.93 4.93 -9.15
N ALA A 152 -0.90 5.04 -9.98
CA ALA A 152 -0.24 3.88 -10.58
C ALA A 152 0.66 3.16 -9.55
N GLY A 153 0.69 1.83 -9.63
CA GLY A 153 1.47 0.95 -8.75
C GLY A 153 2.66 0.24 -9.38
#